data_AF-A0A7X2TE10-F1
#
_entry.id   AF-A0A7X2TE10-F1
#
_cell.length_a   1.000
_cell.length_b   1.000
_cell.length_c   1.000
_cell.angle_alpha   90.00
_cell.angle_beta   90.00
_cell.angle_gamma   90.00
#
_symmetry.space_group_name_H-M   'P 1'
#
loop_
_entity.id
_entity.type
_entity.pdbx_description
1 polymer ?
#
loop_
_entity_poly.entity_id
_entity_poly.type
_entity_poly.pdbx_seq_one_letter_code
_entity_poly.pdbx_strand_id
1 'polypeptide(L)'
;MLEDSSIEKLIVLIDDLDRCLPDVAINTLEAVRLFMFTEKTAFVIAADESMIRYAVKKHFPDAIDENKFNTGDAFANRYLEKLIQIPFRIPALGEVEACIYIMLLMVGSVFADENPNYKKLREEGLSRIRKPWNVESLTVDDVKGLLGTDYEKAANEVLIATQICHLLAQNTDGNPRKIKRFVNMLLLRYEIAKNRGFGDELELAILAKMMLAEYYETDFYKELPNHLDSEGKWGEIPEILSDIQKIVEDKEAVESKERWYDLNKIGEWLITKPEITDKDLRPYYYACKEKIDYFSGKFSQNDLSEVVDLLFRDEMTIVGHIEDLQNLTSQESDQVFDVVVQKIMERGQFDTKPKGTDGLIILVQNKPELRKSLVNFIDAIPVSNVGVWIIHGWDKAISKDCEERKTLNQYFDKLKSSGTSVVKAALKKM
;
A
#
# COMPACT_ATOMS: atom_id res chain seq x y z
N MET A 1 -59.02 8.35 -3.69
CA MET A 1 -57.81 7.96 -4.44
C MET A 1 -57.33 6.56 -4.10
N LEU A 2 -56.86 6.25 -2.87
CA LEU A 2 -56.39 4.90 -2.54
C LEU A 2 -57.53 3.85 -2.58
N GLU A 3 -58.70 4.21 -2.02
CA GLU A 3 -59.90 3.34 -2.05
C GLU A 3 -60.43 3.14 -3.48
N ASP A 4 -60.46 4.21 -4.28
CA ASP A 4 -60.84 4.14 -5.70
C ASP A 4 -59.88 3.27 -6.54
N SER A 5 -58.62 3.14 -6.10
CA SER A 5 -57.59 2.32 -6.75
C SER A 5 -57.48 0.88 -6.22
N SER A 6 -58.33 0.47 -5.26
CA SER A 6 -58.27 -0.85 -4.62
C SER A 6 -56.92 -1.20 -3.97
N ILE A 7 -56.15 -0.20 -3.52
CA ILE A 7 -54.86 -0.39 -2.84
C ILE A 7 -55.09 -0.49 -1.34
N GLU A 8 -54.76 -1.64 -0.73
CA GLU A 8 -54.92 -1.85 0.71
C GLU A 8 -53.90 -1.06 1.54
N LYS A 9 -52.65 -0.97 1.07
CA LYS A 9 -51.55 -0.24 1.73
C LYS A 9 -50.59 0.33 0.68
N LEU A 10 -50.11 1.56 0.90
CA LEU A 10 -49.05 2.19 0.12
C LEU A 10 -47.73 2.17 0.92
N ILE A 11 -46.69 1.54 0.38
CA ILE A 11 -45.35 1.55 0.99
C ILE A 11 -44.41 2.33 0.07
N VAL A 12 -43.81 3.39 0.60
CA VAL A 12 -42.83 4.23 -0.10
C VAL A 12 -41.44 3.90 0.43
N LEU A 13 -40.61 3.32 -0.42
CA LEU A 13 -39.20 3.02 -0.13
C LEU A 13 -38.32 4.16 -0.62
N ILE A 14 -37.53 4.73 0.27
CA ILE A 14 -36.59 5.82 0.00
C ILE A 14 -35.21 5.29 0.36
N ASP A 15 -34.36 5.07 -0.65
CA ASP A 15 -33.00 4.57 -0.49
C ASP A 15 -31.98 5.66 -0.82
N ASP A 16 -30.75 5.51 -0.30
CA ASP A 16 -29.60 6.40 -0.54
C ASP A 16 -29.88 7.90 -0.25
N LEU A 17 -30.78 8.23 0.69
CA LEU A 17 -31.12 9.61 1.05
C LEU A 17 -29.89 10.39 1.58
N ASP A 18 -28.97 9.69 2.22
CA ASP A 18 -27.68 10.17 2.70
C ASP A 18 -26.68 10.57 1.59
N ARG A 19 -26.95 10.21 0.32
CA ARG A 19 -26.16 10.66 -0.83
C ARG A 19 -26.66 11.97 -1.42
N CYS A 20 -27.84 12.43 -1.03
CA CYS A 20 -28.36 13.72 -1.46
C CYS A 20 -27.57 14.87 -0.84
N LEU A 21 -27.63 16.04 -1.49
CA LEU A 21 -27.19 17.27 -0.85
C LEU A 21 -28.00 17.51 0.44
N PRO A 22 -27.40 18.09 1.49
CA PRO A 22 -28.05 18.34 2.76
C PRO A 22 -29.46 18.92 2.65
N ASP A 23 -29.65 19.99 1.88
CA ASP A 23 -30.95 20.65 1.73
C ASP A 23 -31.99 19.74 1.05
N VAL A 24 -31.56 18.94 0.07
CA VAL A 24 -32.44 18.00 -0.63
C VAL A 24 -32.87 16.87 0.30
N ALA A 25 -31.96 16.35 1.12
CA ALA A 25 -32.27 15.31 2.10
C ALA A 25 -33.29 15.82 3.13
N ILE A 26 -33.08 17.03 3.67
CA ILE A 26 -34.00 17.63 4.66
C ILE A 26 -35.36 17.95 4.06
N ASN A 27 -35.41 18.60 2.89
CA ASN A 27 -36.67 18.89 2.20
C ASN A 27 -37.46 17.60 1.90
N THR A 28 -36.78 16.51 1.54
CA THR A 28 -37.41 15.20 1.31
C THR A 28 -37.99 14.64 2.61
N LEU A 29 -37.26 14.72 3.72
CA LEU A 29 -37.76 14.29 5.04
C LEU A 29 -38.95 15.12 5.51
N GLU A 30 -38.94 16.43 5.27
CA GLU A 30 -40.07 17.31 5.58
C GLU A 30 -41.28 17.00 4.71
N ALA A 31 -41.07 16.72 3.42
CA ALA A 31 -42.15 16.28 2.54
C ALA A 31 -42.76 14.96 3.02
N VAL A 32 -41.93 13.97 3.38
CA VAL A 32 -42.38 12.70 3.97
C VAL A 32 -43.21 12.95 5.23
N ARG A 33 -42.77 13.87 6.10
CA ARG A 33 -43.47 14.23 7.34
C ARG A 33 -44.93 14.63 7.10
N LEU A 34 -45.21 15.36 6.01
CA LEU A 34 -46.57 15.80 5.66
C LEU A 34 -47.52 14.62 5.42
N PHE A 35 -47.00 13.50 4.95
CA PHE A 35 -47.78 12.30 4.60
C PHE A 35 -47.76 11.23 5.69
N MET A 36 -46.98 11.37 6.77
CA MET A 36 -46.87 10.36 7.84
C MET A 36 -48.18 10.08 8.58
N PHE A 37 -49.15 11.01 8.54
CA PHE A 37 -50.45 10.85 9.18
C PHE A 37 -51.53 10.28 8.25
N THR A 38 -51.16 9.93 7.01
CA THR A 38 -52.09 9.33 6.05
C THR A 38 -52.34 7.87 6.43
N GLU A 39 -53.61 7.49 6.60
CA GLU A 39 -53.97 6.10 6.86
C GLU A 39 -53.49 5.19 5.72
N LYS A 40 -53.18 3.93 6.06
CA LYS A 40 -52.75 2.89 5.11
C LYS A 40 -51.46 3.22 4.34
N THR A 41 -50.64 4.16 4.81
CA THR A 41 -49.36 4.52 4.17
C THR A 41 -48.18 4.28 5.11
N ALA A 42 -47.08 3.76 4.60
CA ALA A 42 -45.83 3.58 5.33
C ALA A 42 -44.64 4.10 4.52
N PHE A 43 -43.70 4.75 5.19
CA PHE A 43 -42.44 5.21 4.60
C PHE A 43 -41.29 4.42 5.21
N VAL A 44 -40.45 3.84 4.35
CA VAL A 44 -39.27 3.09 4.76
C VAL A 44 -38.05 3.82 4.19
N ILE A 45 -37.19 4.30 5.08
CA ILE A 45 -36.02 5.11 4.71
C ILE A 45 -34.77 4.29 5.03
N ALA A 46 -33.95 4.04 4.01
CA ALA A 46 -32.61 3.47 4.14
C ALA A 46 -31.57 4.57 3.92
N ALA A 47 -30.80 4.89 4.96
CA ALA A 47 -29.78 5.93 4.94
C ALA A 47 -28.76 5.74 6.07
N ASP A 48 -27.56 6.28 5.90
CA ASP A 48 -26.61 6.46 7.00
C ASP A 48 -27.10 7.56 7.96
N GLU A 49 -27.41 7.16 9.20
CA GLU A 49 -27.89 8.04 10.26
C GLU A 49 -26.94 9.23 10.54
N SER A 50 -25.63 9.03 10.38
CA SER A 50 -24.59 10.04 10.63
C SER A 50 -24.61 11.13 9.54
N MET A 51 -24.82 10.74 8.29
CA MET A 51 -24.91 11.66 7.16
C MET A 51 -26.19 12.49 7.22
N ILE A 52 -27.31 11.88 7.64
CA ILE A 52 -28.55 12.63 7.86
C ILE A 52 -28.38 13.63 9.02
N ARG A 53 -27.71 13.26 10.12
CA ARG A 53 -27.38 14.22 11.18
C ARG A 53 -26.55 15.40 10.68
N TYR A 54 -25.55 15.12 9.85
CA TYR A 54 -24.75 16.17 9.23
C TYR A 54 -25.62 17.10 8.38
N ALA A 55 -26.55 16.55 7.60
CA ALA A 55 -27.49 17.35 6.80
C ALA A 55 -28.35 18.28 7.67
N VAL A 56 -28.88 17.79 8.79
CA VAL A 56 -29.67 18.60 9.74
C VAL A 56 -28.85 19.75 10.31
N LYS A 57 -27.61 19.48 10.76
CA LYS A 57 -26.72 20.51 11.32
C LYS A 57 -26.41 21.61 10.32
N LYS A 58 -26.22 21.26 9.05
CA LYS A 58 -25.91 22.22 7.99
C LYS A 58 -27.13 23.07 7.61
N HIS A 59 -28.32 22.48 7.61
CA HIS A 59 -29.55 23.15 7.21
C HIS A 59 -30.08 24.12 8.28
N PHE A 60 -29.78 23.87 9.56
CA PHE A 60 -30.22 24.72 10.69
C PHE A 60 -29.03 25.24 11.53
N PRO A 61 -28.17 26.13 10.99
CA PRO A 61 -26.99 26.62 11.70
C PRO A 61 -27.35 27.49 12.92
N ASP A 62 -28.42 28.28 12.85
CA ASP A 62 -28.83 29.22 13.91
C ASP A 62 -29.44 28.53 15.15
N ALA A 63 -29.84 27.26 15.04
CA ALA A 63 -30.31 26.46 16.18
C ALA A 63 -29.15 25.95 17.06
N ILE A 64 -27.90 26.24 16.67
CA ILE A 64 -26.65 25.75 17.27
C ILE A 64 -25.91 26.89 18.00
N ASP A 65 -26.48 28.10 18.00
CA ASP A 65 -25.85 29.31 18.53
C ASP A 65 -25.97 29.38 20.06
N GLU A 66 -25.04 28.70 20.75
CA GLU A 66 -24.47 29.05 22.07
C GLU A 66 -23.46 27.95 22.47
N ASN A 67 -22.19 28.12 22.10
CA ASN A 67 -21.00 27.62 22.81
C ASN A 67 -20.97 26.17 23.36
N LYS A 68 -21.56 25.16 22.70
CA LYS A 68 -21.33 23.74 23.07
C LYS A 68 -21.34 22.82 21.86
N PHE A 69 -20.22 22.13 21.63
CA PHE A 69 -20.05 21.05 20.62
C PHE A 69 -21.18 20.00 20.65
N ASN A 70 -21.88 19.83 21.77
CA ASN A 70 -22.94 18.84 21.97
C ASN A 70 -24.37 19.32 21.61
N THR A 71 -24.60 20.63 21.42
CA THR A 71 -25.96 21.16 21.18
C THR A 71 -26.48 20.79 19.79
N GLY A 72 -25.61 20.80 18.78
CA GLY A 72 -25.98 20.43 17.40
C GLY A 72 -26.35 18.95 17.25
N ASP A 73 -25.64 18.05 17.95
CA ASP A 73 -25.99 16.62 17.96
C ASP A 73 -27.31 16.36 18.69
N ALA A 74 -27.53 17.02 19.84
CA ALA A 74 -28.79 16.91 20.57
C ALA A 74 -29.99 17.47 19.77
N PHE A 75 -29.78 18.49 18.93
CA PHE A 75 -30.81 18.98 18.02
C PHE A 75 -31.10 17.98 16.90
N ALA A 76 -30.05 17.48 16.22
CA ALA A 76 -30.20 16.50 15.15
C ALA A 76 -30.87 15.20 15.63
N ASN A 77 -30.55 14.73 16.83
CA ASN A 77 -31.22 13.59 17.48
C ASN A 77 -32.72 13.85 17.63
N ARG A 78 -33.09 14.98 18.24
CA ARG A 78 -34.50 15.36 18.46
C ARG A 78 -35.26 15.57 17.16
N TYR A 79 -34.57 16.02 16.11
CA TYR A 79 -35.16 16.16 14.78
C TYR A 79 -35.47 14.78 14.18
N LEU A 80 -34.50 13.86 14.20
CA LEU A 80 -34.67 12.50 13.70
C LEU A 80 -35.72 11.70 14.50
N GLU A 81 -35.72 11.81 15.84
CA GLU A 81 -36.73 11.16 16.71
C GLU A 81 -38.16 11.59 16.37
N LYS A 82 -38.37 12.83 15.90
CA LYS A 82 -39.70 13.32 15.50
C LYS A 82 -40.14 12.85 14.13
N LEU A 83 -39.21 12.50 13.26
CA LEU A 83 -39.49 12.08 11.89
C LEU A 83 -39.52 10.56 11.75
N ILE A 84 -38.61 9.86 12.42
CA ILE A 84 -38.46 8.42 12.34
C ILE A 84 -39.17 7.80 13.53
N GLN A 85 -40.37 7.26 13.30
CA GLN A 85 -41.17 6.61 14.33
C GLN A 85 -40.52 5.31 14.85
N ILE A 86 -39.91 4.54 13.94
CA ILE A 86 -39.30 3.25 14.25
C ILE A 86 -37.90 3.21 13.62
N PRO A 87 -36.84 3.50 14.39
CA PRO A 87 -35.47 3.34 13.92
C PRO A 87 -35.11 1.85 13.92
N PHE A 88 -34.63 1.35 12.77
CA PHE A 88 -34.09 -0.01 12.65
C PHE A 88 -32.63 0.07 12.20
N ARG A 89 -31.71 -0.32 13.10
CA ARG A 89 -30.27 -0.36 12.79
C ARG A 89 -29.88 -1.77 12.39
N ILE A 90 -29.28 -1.92 11.22
CA ILE A 90 -28.75 -3.20 10.75
C ILE A 90 -27.53 -3.54 11.61
N PRO A 91 -27.52 -4.69 12.32
CA PRO A 91 -26.37 -5.10 13.10
C PRO A 91 -25.18 -5.44 12.20
N ALA A 92 -23.97 -5.22 12.71
CA ALA A 92 -22.76 -5.75 12.07
C ALA A 92 -22.74 -7.28 12.14
N LEU A 93 -22.07 -7.91 11.18
CA LEU A 93 -21.91 -9.36 11.19
C LEU A 93 -21.02 -9.79 12.35
N GLY A 94 -21.44 -10.83 13.08
CA GLY A 94 -20.56 -11.54 14.00
C GLY A 94 -19.43 -12.27 13.26
N GLU A 95 -18.42 -12.75 13.98
CA GLU A 95 -17.26 -13.41 13.37
C GLU A 95 -17.66 -14.60 12.48
N VAL A 96 -18.52 -15.48 13.01
CA VAL A 96 -18.99 -16.66 12.27
C VAL A 96 -19.80 -16.26 11.03
N GLU A 97 -20.64 -15.23 11.14
CA GLU A 97 -21.45 -14.72 10.03
C GLU A 97 -20.57 -14.08 8.94
N ALA A 98 -19.54 -13.33 9.35
CA ALA A 98 -18.55 -12.77 8.45
C ALA A 98 -17.77 -13.88 7.72
N CYS A 99 -17.39 -14.95 8.40
CA CYS A 99 -16.75 -16.10 7.79
C CYS A 99 -17.65 -16.80 6.75
N ILE A 100 -18.94 -17.00 7.07
CA ILE A 100 -19.92 -17.53 6.11
C ILE A 100 -20.05 -16.58 4.91
N TYR A 101 -20.15 -15.27 5.15
CA TYR A 101 -20.26 -14.26 4.11
C TYR A 101 -19.03 -14.27 3.17
N ILE A 102 -17.82 -14.32 3.72
CA ILE A 102 -16.56 -14.41 2.96
C ILE A 102 -16.53 -15.69 2.14
N MET A 103 -16.89 -16.84 2.73
CA MET A 103 -16.96 -18.12 2.02
C MET A 103 -17.93 -18.04 0.82
N LEU A 104 -19.14 -17.49 1.02
CA LEU A 104 -20.13 -17.33 -0.04
C LEU A 104 -19.67 -16.35 -1.13
N LEU A 105 -18.98 -15.26 -0.76
CA LEU A 105 -18.40 -14.32 -1.72
C LEU A 105 -17.30 -14.96 -2.56
N MET A 106 -16.38 -15.67 -1.92
CA MET A 106 -15.24 -16.33 -2.58
C MET A 106 -15.73 -17.42 -3.53
N VAL A 107 -16.58 -18.34 -3.05
CA VAL A 107 -17.17 -19.38 -3.90
C VAL A 107 -18.05 -18.78 -5.00
N GLY A 108 -18.78 -17.69 -4.68
CA GLY A 108 -19.60 -16.97 -5.66
C GLY A 108 -18.81 -16.24 -6.75
N SER A 109 -17.49 -16.08 -6.59
CA SER A 109 -16.66 -15.47 -7.63
C SER A 109 -16.41 -16.38 -8.83
N VAL A 110 -16.52 -17.70 -8.65
CA VAL A 110 -16.29 -18.72 -9.69
C VAL A 110 -17.57 -19.33 -10.26
N PHE A 111 -18.71 -19.09 -9.62
CA PHE A 111 -20.02 -19.58 -10.07
C PHE A 111 -20.95 -18.45 -10.48
N ALA A 112 -21.78 -18.71 -11.50
CA ALA A 112 -22.92 -17.85 -11.79
C ALA A 112 -23.97 -17.95 -10.66
N ASP A 113 -24.69 -16.85 -10.42
CA ASP A 113 -25.77 -16.80 -9.42
C ASP A 113 -26.87 -17.86 -9.63
N GLU A 114 -27.04 -18.34 -10.86
CA GLU A 114 -28.03 -19.36 -11.21
C GLU A 114 -27.55 -20.81 -10.99
N ASN A 115 -26.28 -21.04 -10.64
CA ASN A 115 -25.75 -22.39 -10.41
C ASN A 115 -26.54 -23.09 -9.27
N PRO A 116 -27.07 -24.31 -9.49
CA PRO A 116 -27.94 -24.98 -8.53
C PRO A 116 -27.22 -25.40 -7.24
N ASN A 117 -25.95 -25.79 -7.32
CA ASN A 117 -25.16 -26.18 -6.15
C ASN A 117 -24.76 -24.95 -5.33
N TYR A 118 -24.43 -23.84 -6.00
CA TYR A 118 -24.18 -22.57 -5.32
C TYR A 118 -25.45 -22.00 -4.66
N LYS A 119 -26.63 -22.14 -5.29
CA LYS A 119 -27.92 -21.80 -4.67
C LYS A 119 -28.14 -22.58 -3.36
N LYS A 120 -27.93 -23.89 -3.37
CA LYS A 120 -28.01 -24.73 -2.16
C LYS A 120 -27.04 -24.25 -1.08
N LEU A 121 -25.79 -23.94 -1.46
CA LEU A 121 -24.79 -23.41 -0.53
C LEU A 121 -25.23 -22.09 0.11
N ARG A 122 -25.81 -21.17 -0.68
CA ARG A 122 -26.35 -19.90 -0.17
C ARG A 122 -27.54 -20.12 0.75
N GLU A 123 -28.47 -21.00 0.40
CA GLU A 123 -29.62 -21.34 1.25
C GLU A 123 -29.18 -21.93 2.59
N GLU A 124 -28.17 -22.81 2.58
CA GLU A 124 -27.57 -23.36 3.79
C GLU A 124 -26.88 -22.29 4.63
N GLY A 125 -26.06 -21.43 4.02
CA GLY A 125 -25.43 -20.30 4.71
C GLY A 125 -26.46 -19.35 5.34
N LEU A 126 -27.54 -19.03 4.61
CA LEU A 126 -28.66 -18.23 5.13
C LEU A 126 -29.37 -18.94 6.28
N SER A 127 -29.53 -20.26 6.22
CA SER A 127 -30.16 -21.05 7.29
C SER A 127 -29.35 -20.96 8.59
N ARG A 128 -28.02 -21.04 8.52
CA ARG A 128 -27.12 -20.99 9.69
C ARG A 128 -27.08 -19.63 10.38
N ILE A 129 -27.28 -18.53 9.65
CA ILE A 129 -27.32 -17.17 10.22
C ILE A 129 -28.69 -16.73 10.73
N ARG A 130 -29.77 -17.49 10.47
CA ARG A 130 -31.15 -17.13 10.93
C ARG A 130 -31.27 -17.06 12.45
N LYS A 131 -30.42 -17.78 13.18
CA LYS A 131 -30.39 -17.81 14.64
C LYS A 131 -29.02 -17.28 15.12
N PRO A 132 -28.85 -15.96 15.27
CA PRO A 132 -27.57 -15.35 15.65
C PRO A 132 -26.98 -15.86 16.97
N TRP A 133 -27.81 -16.42 17.86
CA TRP A 133 -27.39 -17.01 19.13
C TRP A 133 -26.95 -18.48 19.03
N ASN A 134 -27.07 -19.11 17.86
CA ASN A 134 -26.67 -20.50 17.59
C ASN A 134 -26.14 -20.62 16.15
N VAL A 135 -25.25 -19.71 15.77
CA VAL A 135 -24.63 -19.73 14.44
C VAL A 135 -23.60 -20.85 14.39
N GLU A 136 -23.78 -21.76 13.43
CA GLU A 136 -22.81 -22.81 13.13
C GLU A 136 -21.91 -22.35 11.98
N SER A 137 -20.60 -22.55 12.12
CA SER A 137 -19.64 -22.22 11.06
C SER A 137 -19.86 -23.11 9.84
N LEU A 138 -19.51 -22.60 8.66
CA LEU A 138 -19.56 -23.36 7.41
C LEU A 138 -18.18 -23.97 7.14
N THR A 139 -18.06 -25.28 7.35
CA THR A 139 -16.78 -25.99 7.23
C THR A 139 -16.45 -26.33 5.77
N VAL A 140 -15.17 -26.66 5.50
CA VAL A 140 -14.75 -27.11 4.16
C VAL A 140 -15.52 -28.37 3.72
N ASP A 141 -15.78 -29.29 4.65
CA ASP A 141 -16.53 -30.52 4.36
C ASP A 141 -18.00 -30.23 4.04
N ASP A 142 -18.62 -29.27 4.71
CA ASP A 142 -19.97 -28.79 4.36
C ASP A 142 -20.00 -28.24 2.93
N VAL A 143 -19.07 -27.35 2.60
CA VAL A 143 -18.99 -26.73 1.26
C VAL A 143 -18.75 -27.80 0.19
N LYS A 144 -17.85 -28.76 0.46
CA LYS A 144 -17.56 -29.87 -0.45
C LYS A 144 -18.78 -30.77 -0.66
N GLY A 145 -19.53 -31.08 0.39
CA GLY A 145 -20.76 -31.86 0.30
C GLY A 145 -21.86 -31.15 -0.51
N LEU A 146 -22.00 -29.82 -0.33
CA LEU A 146 -23.01 -29.01 -1.01
C LEU A 146 -22.68 -28.73 -2.48
N LEU A 147 -21.40 -28.50 -2.79
CA LEU A 147 -20.93 -28.26 -4.16
C LEU A 147 -20.78 -29.56 -4.97
N GLY A 148 -20.52 -30.69 -4.32
CA GLY A 148 -20.35 -31.98 -4.97
C GLY A 148 -19.26 -31.94 -6.04
N THR A 149 -19.62 -32.29 -7.29
CA THR A 149 -18.67 -32.30 -8.42
C THR A 149 -18.17 -30.92 -8.82
N ASP A 150 -18.87 -29.84 -8.43
CA ASP A 150 -18.42 -28.48 -8.71
C ASP A 150 -17.33 -27.99 -7.74
N TYR A 151 -17.10 -28.69 -6.62
CA TYR A 151 -16.13 -28.28 -5.59
C TYR A 151 -14.73 -28.01 -6.17
N GLU A 152 -14.25 -28.86 -7.09
CA GLU A 152 -12.91 -28.72 -7.68
C GLU A 152 -12.70 -27.36 -8.38
N LYS A 153 -13.77 -26.73 -8.88
CA LYS A 153 -13.70 -25.40 -9.51
C LYS A 153 -13.57 -24.26 -8.50
N ALA A 154 -13.94 -24.51 -7.24
CA ALA A 154 -13.94 -23.54 -6.15
C ALA A 154 -12.94 -23.91 -5.04
N ALA A 155 -12.14 -24.97 -5.21
CA ALA A 155 -11.28 -25.49 -4.16
C ALA A 155 -10.25 -24.45 -3.69
N ASN A 156 -9.72 -23.67 -4.63
CA ASN A 156 -8.81 -22.58 -4.34
C ASN A 156 -9.51 -21.45 -3.57
N GLU A 157 -10.72 -21.06 -3.99
CA GLU A 157 -11.52 -20.01 -3.37
C GLU A 157 -11.95 -20.38 -1.95
N VAL A 158 -12.29 -21.65 -1.72
CA VAL A 158 -12.60 -22.20 -0.39
C VAL A 158 -11.37 -22.16 0.50
N LEU A 159 -10.21 -22.61 0.00
CA LEU A 159 -8.95 -22.56 0.76
C LEU A 159 -8.60 -21.13 1.16
N ILE A 160 -8.67 -20.20 0.21
CA ILE A 160 -8.43 -18.77 0.44
C ILE A 160 -9.41 -18.23 1.49
N ALA A 161 -10.72 -18.50 1.32
CA ALA A 161 -11.74 -18.04 2.25
C ALA A 161 -11.44 -18.51 3.68
N THR A 162 -11.10 -19.78 3.86
CA THR A 162 -10.73 -20.34 5.17
C THR A 162 -9.47 -19.70 5.75
N GLN A 163 -8.49 -19.33 4.92
CA GLN A 163 -7.25 -18.70 5.38
C GLN A 163 -7.46 -17.26 5.85
N ILE A 164 -8.37 -16.50 5.22
CA ILE A 164 -8.52 -15.06 5.47
C ILE A 164 -9.72 -14.70 6.34
N CYS A 165 -10.67 -15.62 6.55
CA CYS A 165 -11.98 -15.28 7.13
C CYS A 165 -11.89 -14.73 8.56
N HIS A 166 -11.17 -15.40 9.46
CA HIS A 166 -11.00 -14.96 10.84
C HIS A 166 -10.26 -13.62 10.93
N LEU A 167 -9.17 -13.51 10.16
CA LEU A 167 -8.36 -12.31 10.06
C LEU A 167 -9.19 -11.10 9.59
N LEU A 168 -10.07 -11.30 8.61
CA LEU A 168 -10.94 -10.23 8.13
C LEU A 168 -12.10 -9.94 9.07
N ALA A 169 -12.70 -10.96 9.66
CA ALA A 169 -13.83 -10.82 10.56
C ALA A 169 -13.47 -9.95 11.78
N GLN A 170 -12.28 -10.17 12.36
CA GLN A 170 -11.78 -9.40 13.51
C GLN A 170 -11.46 -7.94 13.14
N ASN A 171 -10.93 -7.69 11.94
CA ASN A 171 -10.41 -6.37 11.58
C ASN A 171 -11.39 -5.49 10.77
N THR A 172 -12.55 -5.99 10.32
CA THR A 172 -13.47 -5.22 9.46
C THR A 172 -14.73 -4.71 10.17
N ASP A 173 -14.80 -4.83 11.50
CA ASP A 173 -15.97 -4.53 12.32
C ASP A 173 -17.24 -5.27 11.86
N GLY A 174 -17.09 -6.41 11.18
CA GLY A 174 -18.24 -7.14 10.59
C GLY A 174 -18.97 -6.40 9.48
N ASN A 175 -18.38 -5.36 8.87
CA ASN A 175 -19.03 -4.58 7.82
C ASN A 175 -18.94 -5.28 6.44
N PRO A 176 -20.06 -5.73 5.83
CA PRO A 176 -20.03 -6.49 4.58
C PRO A 176 -19.39 -5.73 3.41
N ARG A 177 -19.57 -4.40 3.35
CA ARG A 177 -18.98 -3.55 2.31
C ARG A 177 -17.46 -3.46 2.48
N LYS A 178 -16.96 -3.30 3.71
CA LYS A 178 -15.51 -3.31 4.00
C LYS A 178 -14.91 -4.67 3.64
N ILE A 179 -15.54 -5.76 4.05
CA ILE A 179 -15.11 -7.14 3.74
C ILE A 179 -14.99 -7.33 2.23
N LYS A 180 -16.07 -7.06 1.46
CA LYS A 180 -16.06 -7.24 0.00
C LYS A 180 -14.99 -6.38 -0.68
N ARG A 181 -14.84 -5.12 -0.26
CA ARG A 181 -13.81 -4.22 -0.80
C ARG A 181 -12.41 -4.75 -0.54
N PHE A 182 -12.16 -5.24 0.67
CA PHE A 182 -10.87 -5.83 1.03
C PHE A 182 -10.57 -7.07 0.19
N VAL A 183 -11.50 -8.04 0.14
CA VAL A 183 -11.33 -9.28 -0.64
C VAL A 183 -11.05 -8.96 -2.11
N ASN A 184 -11.81 -8.05 -2.71
CA ASN A 184 -11.58 -7.63 -4.09
C ASN A 184 -10.19 -7.02 -4.30
N MET A 185 -9.75 -6.15 -3.38
CA MET A 185 -8.42 -5.54 -3.46
C MET A 185 -7.31 -6.57 -3.28
N LEU A 186 -7.47 -7.51 -2.36
CA LEU A 186 -6.53 -8.59 -2.10
C LEU A 186 -6.33 -9.46 -3.34
N LEU A 187 -7.43 -9.93 -3.94
CA LEU A 187 -7.39 -10.75 -5.15
C LEU A 187 -6.79 -9.98 -6.33
N LEU A 188 -7.17 -8.70 -6.49
CA LEU A 188 -6.60 -7.85 -7.54
C LEU A 188 -5.09 -7.69 -7.39
N ARG A 189 -4.60 -7.36 -6.18
CA ARG A 189 -3.17 -7.19 -5.90
C ARG A 189 -2.39 -8.49 -6.10
N TYR A 190 -2.97 -9.62 -5.68
CA TYR A 190 -2.37 -10.94 -5.90
C TYR A 190 -2.26 -11.29 -7.39
N GLU A 191 -3.30 -11.05 -8.18
CA GLU A 191 -3.25 -11.25 -9.63
C GLU A 191 -2.30 -10.29 -10.35
N ILE A 192 -2.19 -9.03 -9.88
CA ILE A 192 -1.18 -8.09 -10.39
C ILE A 192 0.23 -8.63 -10.12
N ALA A 193 0.48 -9.17 -8.92
CA ALA A 193 1.78 -9.73 -8.56
C ALA A 193 2.16 -10.97 -9.40
N LYS A 194 1.21 -11.89 -9.61
CA LYS A 194 1.37 -13.02 -10.54
C LYS A 194 1.75 -12.56 -11.94
N ASN A 195 1.00 -11.60 -12.49
CA ASN A 195 1.27 -11.08 -13.84
C ASN A 195 2.61 -10.33 -13.94
N ARG A 196 3.13 -9.81 -12.83
CA ARG A 196 4.47 -9.20 -12.76
C ARG A 196 5.60 -10.22 -12.57
N GLY A 197 5.29 -11.49 -12.33
CA GLY A 197 6.27 -12.58 -12.25
C GLY A 197 6.80 -12.90 -10.84
N PHE A 198 6.23 -12.32 -9.78
CA PHE A 198 6.63 -12.61 -8.39
C PHE A 198 5.47 -13.16 -7.53
N GLY A 199 4.37 -13.59 -8.16
CA GLY A 199 3.22 -14.14 -7.44
C GLY A 199 3.51 -15.41 -6.65
N ASP A 200 4.51 -16.20 -7.07
CA ASP A 200 4.94 -17.42 -6.39
C ASP A 200 5.70 -17.13 -5.07
N GLU A 201 6.17 -15.89 -4.89
CA GLU A 201 6.79 -15.41 -3.65
C GLU A 201 5.75 -14.95 -2.61
N LEU A 202 4.47 -14.89 -3.00
CA LEU A 202 3.39 -14.39 -2.16
C LEU A 202 2.49 -15.50 -1.62
N GLU A 203 2.37 -15.54 -0.30
CA GLU A 203 1.30 -16.27 0.37
C GLU A 203 0.10 -15.33 0.58
N LEU A 204 -1.06 -15.71 0.07
CA LEU A 204 -2.24 -14.83 0.10
C LEU A 204 -2.67 -14.44 1.51
N ALA A 205 -2.55 -15.35 2.48
CA ALA A 205 -2.84 -15.08 3.88
C ALA A 205 -1.87 -14.04 4.49
N ILE A 206 -0.59 -14.08 4.13
CA ILE A 206 0.40 -13.09 4.55
C ILE A 206 0.13 -11.75 3.86
N LEU A 207 -0.22 -11.76 2.57
CA LEU A 207 -0.62 -10.54 1.85
C LEU A 207 -1.84 -9.89 2.50
N ALA A 208 -2.86 -10.67 2.87
CA ALA A 208 -4.02 -10.17 3.60
C ALA A 208 -3.60 -9.56 4.95
N LYS A 209 -2.74 -10.24 5.71
CA LYS A 209 -2.21 -9.73 6.97
C LYS A 209 -1.47 -8.41 6.80
N MET A 210 -0.63 -8.28 5.77
CA MET A 210 0.10 -7.05 5.45
C MET A 210 -0.84 -5.92 5.00
N MET A 211 -1.87 -6.23 4.21
CA MET A 211 -2.89 -5.25 3.80
C MET A 211 -3.74 -4.74 4.96
N LEU A 212 -3.97 -5.56 5.99
CA LEU A 212 -4.64 -5.09 7.21
C LEU A 212 -3.77 -4.10 7.98
N ALA A 213 -2.47 -4.38 8.12
CA ALA A 213 -1.54 -3.45 8.74
C ALA A 213 -1.49 -2.12 7.97
N GLU A 214 -1.46 -2.18 6.63
CA GLU A 214 -1.51 -0.98 5.77
C GLU A 214 -2.77 -0.13 6.02
N TYR A 215 -3.92 -0.76 6.24
CA TYR A 215 -5.20 -0.07 6.34
C TYR A 215 -5.52 0.42 7.76
N TYR A 216 -5.23 -0.38 8.79
CA TYR A 216 -5.60 -0.11 10.18
C TYR A 216 -4.44 0.43 11.02
N GLU A 217 -3.20 0.05 10.70
CA GLU A 217 -1.99 0.41 11.46
C GLU A 217 -1.01 1.20 10.60
N THR A 218 -1.49 2.32 10.03
CA THR A 218 -0.78 3.07 8.99
C THR A 218 0.61 3.54 9.38
N ASP A 219 0.81 3.94 10.63
CA ASP A 219 2.08 4.48 11.10
C ASP A 219 3.10 3.36 11.29
N PHE A 220 2.68 2.27 11.94
CA PHE A 220 3.47 1.05 12.06
C PHE A 220 3.87 0.49 10.68
N TYR A 221 2.91 0.37 9.77
CA TYR A 221 3.17 -0.16 8.43
C TYR A 221 4.16 0.71 7.63
N LYS A 222 4.17 2.03 7.84
CA LYS A 222 5.14 2.93 7.19
C LYS A 222 6.54 2.83 7.75
N GLU A 223 6.66 2.59 9.06
CA GLU A 223 7.96 2.50 9.74
C GLU A 223 8.60 1.12 9.64
N LEU A 224 7.81 0.04 9.58
CA LEU A 224 8.30 -1.34 9.53
C LEU A 224 9.40 -1.61 8.48
N PRO A 225 9.39 -1.05 7.25
CA PRO A 225 10.49 -1.20 6.28
C PRO A 225 11.87 -0.77 6.79
N ASN A 226 11.93 0.21 7.71
CA ASN A 226 13.17 0.70 8.32
C ASN A 226 13.78 -0.32 9.30
N HIS A 227 12.97 -1.27 9.77
CA HIS A 227 13.33 -2.32 10.73
C HIS A 227 13.56 -3.69 10.08
N LEU A 228 13.48 -3.77 8.75
CA LEU A 228 13.76 -5.00 8.01
C LEU A 228 15.27 -5.12 7.71
N ASP A 229 15.79 -6.33 7.84
CA ASP A 229 17.18 -6.63 7.49
C ASP A 229 17.44 -6.56 5.97
N SER A 230 18.66 -6.92 5.53
CA SER A 230 19.03 -6.95 4.11
C SER A 230 18.27 -8.00 3.29
N GLU A 231 17.72 -9.03 3.95
CA GLU A 231 16.89 -10.07 3.35
C GLU A 231 15.38 -9.74 3.41
N GLY A 232 15.00 -8.59 3.98
CA GLY A 232 13.61 -8.16 4.09
C GLY A 232 12.83 -8.81 5.24
N LYS A 233 13.52 -9.45 6.19
CA LYS A 233 12.91 -10.10 7.36
C LYS A 233 12.88 -9.15 8.55
N TRP A 234 11.88 -9.33 9.42
CA TRP A 234 11.73 -8.55 10.64
C TRP A 234 12.27 -9.31 11.86
N GLY A 235 13.46 -8.95 12.30
CA GLY A 235 14.18 -9.66 13.37
C GLY A 235 13.66 -9.42 14.78
N GLU A 236 12.85 -8.37 15.01
CA GLU A 236 12.36 -8.00 16.35
C GLU A 236 11.17 -8.87 16.80
N ILE A 237 10.53 -9.63 15.90
CA ILE A 237 9.32 -10.42 16.18
C ILE A 237 9.44 -11.31 17.43
N PRO A 238 10.52 -12.12 17.63
CA PRO A 238 10.62 -13.01 18.78
C PRO A 238 10.65 -12.26 20.12
N GLU A 239 11.31 -11.10 20.17
CA GLU A 239 11.34 -10.25 21.37
C GLU A 239 9.94 -9.70 21.67
N ILE A 240 9.25 -9.21 20.63
CA ILE A 240 7.89 -8.66 20.75
C ILE A 240 6.91 -9.71 21.25
N LEU A 241 6.96 -10.93 20.69
CA LEU A 241 6.09 -12.03 21.12
C LEU A 241 6.35 -12.42 22.59
N SER A 242 7.62 -12.42 23.03
CA SER A 242 7.95 -12.65 24.44
C SER A 242 7.40 -11.56 25.35
N ASP A 243 7.50 -10.30 24.93
CA ASP A 243 6.94 -9.18 25.69
C ASP A 243 5.40 -9.23 25.76
N ILE A 244 4.72 -9.66 24.69
CA ILE A 244 3.26 -9.84 24.70
C ILE A 244 2.85 -10.97 25.65
N GLN A 245 3.55 -12.10 25.64
CA GLN A 245 3.29 -13.22 26.55
C GLN A 245 3.36 -12.78 28.01
N LYS A 246 4.40 -12.02 28.39
CA LYS A 246 4.54 -11.49 29.77
C LYS A 246 3.40 -10.57 30.18
N ILE A 247 2.90 -9.73 29.27
CA ILE A 247 1.76 -8.83 29.56
C ILE A 247 0.47 -9.62 29.79
N VAL A 248 0.22 -10.63 28.95
CA VAL A 248 -1.03 -11.40 28.97
C VAL A 248 -1.06 -12.40 30.13
N GLU A 249 0.05 -13.07 30.43
CA GLU A 249 0.11 -14.14 31.44
C GLU A 249 0.48 -13.63 32.84
N ASP A 250 1.49 -12.76 32.96
CA ASP A 250 2.04 -12.37 34.26
C ASP A 250 1.43 -11.08 34.83
N LYS A 251 0.62 -10.34 34.03
CA LYS A 251 0.13 -8.98 34.36
C LYS A 251 1.24 -8.04 34.84
N GLU A 252 2.48 -8.31 34.45
CA GLU A 252 3.61 -7.46 34.75
C GLU A 252 3.59 -6.25 33.84
N ALA A 253 3.80 -5.06 34.41
CA ALA A 253 4.05 -3.87 33.63
C ALA A 253 5.40 -4.07 32.94
N VAL A 254 5.37 -4.31 31.61
CA VAL A 254 6.60 -4.25 30.82
C VAL A 254 7.17 -2.85 31.02
N GLU A 255 8.44 -2.78 31.45
CA GLU A 255 9.18 -1.52 31.56
C GLU A 255 8.92 -0.67 30.32
N SER A 256 8.76 0.65 30.48
CA SER A 256 8.48 1.58 29.38
C SER A 256 9.68 1.66 28.43
N LYS A 257 9.88 0.61 27.64
CA LYS A 257 10.76 0.60 26.47
C LYS A 257 10.13 1.58 25.49
N GLU A 258 10.89 2.59 25.07
CA GLU A 258 10.51 3.38 23.91
C GLU A 258 10.46 2.45 22.70
N ARG A 259 9.27 2.28 22.13
CA ARG A 259 9.02 1.46 20.95
C ARG A 259 8.56 2.37 19.82
N TRP A 260 9.02 2.08 18.62
CA TRP A 260 8.59 2.77 17.40
C TRP A 260 7.18 2.36 16.95
N TYR A 261 6.57 1.39 17.64
CA TYR A 261 5.21 0.88 17.41
C TYR A 261 4.37 0.89 18.69
N ASP A 262 3.05 0.93 18.52
CA ASP A 262 2.10 0.77 19.62
C ASP A 262 1.73 -0.70 19.82
N LEU A 263 2.25 -1.32 20.88
CA LEU A 263 2.00 -2.73 21.18
C LEU A 263 0.52 -3.04 21.39
N ASN A 264 -0.27 -2.08 21.90
CA ASN A 264 -1.70 -2.31 22.12
C ASN A 264 -2.46 -2.46 20.80
N LYS A 265 -1.93 -1.87 19.73
CA LYS A 265 -2.54 -1.95 18.40
C LYS A 265 -2.01 -3.11 17.59
N ILE A 266 -0.69 -3.31 17.58
CA ILE A 266 -0.08 -4.34 16.73
C ILE A 266 -0.02 -5.73 17.37
N GLY A 267 -0.22 -5.84 18.69
CA GLY A 267 -0.06 -7.09 19.41
C GLY A 267 -1.03 -8.18 18.93
N GLU A 268 -2.31 -7.84 18.81
CA GLU A 268 -3.34 -8.74 18.28
C GLU A 268 -3.05 -9.13 16.83
N TRP A 269 -2.66 -8.16 16.00
CA TRP A 269 -2.27 -8.41 14.61
C TRP A 269 -1.08 -9.37 14.50
N LEU A 270 -0.06 -9.23 15.36
CA LEU A 270 1.14 -10.05 15.31
C LEU A 270 0.85 -11.51 15.68
N ILE A 271 0.07 -11.74 16.74
CA ILE A 271 -0.31 -13.07 17.23
C ILE A 271 -1.26 -13.80 16.27
N THR A 272 -2.15 -13.06 15.60
CA THR A 272 -3.13 -13.65 14.68
C THR A 272 -2.44 -14.32 13.51
N LYS A 273 -2.76 -15.60 13.26
CA LYS A 273 -2.18 -16.35 12.13
C LYS A 273 -2.52 -15.69 10.78
N PRO A 274 -1.64 -15.80 9.75
CA PRO A 274 -0.38 -16.54 9.71
C PRO A 274 0.79 -15.84 10.42
N GLU A 275 1.79 -16.62 10.83
CA GLU A 275 3.06 -16.10 11.34
C GLU A 275 3.87 -15.48 10.21
N ILE A 276 4.55 -14.37 10.51
CA ILE A 276 5.40 -13.65 9.55
C ILE A 276 6.89 -13.70 9.92
N THR A 277 7.24 -14.45 10.96
CA THR A 277 8.62 -14.69 11.38
C THR A 277 9.42 -15.29 10.23
N ASP A 278 10.63 -14.78 10.02
CA ASP A 278 11.56 -15.21 8.96
C ASP A 278 11.04 -15.09 7.51
N LYS A 279 9.93 -14.38 7.27
CA LYS A 279 9.40 -14.12 5.93
C LYS A 279 10.01 -12.86 5.34
N ASP A 280 10.40 -12.91 4.07
CA ASP A 280 10.78 -11.72 3.30
C ASP A 280 9.52 -10.90 3.02
N LEU A 281 9.41 -9.71 3.61
CA LEU A 281 8.24 -8.85 3.49
C LEU A 281 8.28 -7.95 2.24
N ARG A 282 9.41 -7.87 1.52
CA ARG A 282 9.57 -6.96 0.37
C ARG A 282 8.57 -7.22 -0.77
N PRO A 283 8.31 -8.48 -1.19
CA PRO A 283 7.30 -8.76 -2.22
C PRO A 283 5.90 -8.29 -1.81
N TYR A 284 5.55 -8.39 -0.53
CA TYR A 284 4.25 -8.00 0.01
C TYR A 284 4.04 -6.49 -0.02
N TYR A 285 5.06 -5.71 0.40
CA TYR A 285 5.05 -4.26 0.26
C TYR A 285 4.94 -3.81 -1.20
N TYR A 286 5.62 -4.52 -2.11
CA TYR A 286 5.52 -4.22 -3.54
C TYR A 286 4.14 -4.57 -4.12
N ALA A 287 3.50 -5.62 -3.63
CA ALA A 287 2.12 -5.96 -3.97
C ALA A 287 1.10 -4.94 -3.41
N CYS A 288 1.41 -4.32 -2.27
CA CYS A 288 0.59 -3.26 -1.68
C CYS A 288 0.76 -1.87 -2.32
N LYS A 289 1.79 -1.64 -3.15
CA LYS A 289 2.14 -0.30 -3.68
C LYS A 289 0.96 0.42 -4.35
N GLU A 290 0.50 1.52 -3.75
CA GLU A 290 -0.30 2.54 -4.43
C GLU A 290 0.50 3.81 -4.80
N LYS A 291 1.65 4.12 -4.15
CA LYS A 291 2.50 5.28 -4.52
C LYS A 291 3.88 5.41 -3.84
N ILE A 292 4.17 4.66 -2.77
CA ILE A 292 5.38 4.84 -1.94
C ILE A 292 6.38 3.73 -2.21
N ASP A 293 7.62 4.10 -2.51
CA ASP A 293 8.72 3.16 -2.58
C ASP A 293 9.41 3.07 -1.21
N TYR A 294 8.88 2.16 -0.38
CA TYR A 294 9.35 1.90 0.98
C TYR A 294 10.80 1.39 1.04
N PHE A 295 11.36 0.91 -0.09
CA PHE A 295 12.70 0.34 -0.15
C PHE A 295 13.69 1.19 -0.94
N SER A 296 13.23 2.11 -1.79
CA SER A 296 14.13 3.11 -2.40
C SER A 296 14.71 4.08 -1.38
N GLY A 297 14.13 4.13 -0.17
CA GLY A 297 14.58 4.93 0.97
C GLY A 297 15.61 4.25 1.88
N LYS A 298 16.06 3.02 1.60
CA LYS A 298 17.24 2.43 2.28
C LYS A 298 18.57 3.09 1.83
N PHE A 299 18.55 4.40 1.63
CA PHE A 299 19.74 5.21 1.74
C PHE A 299 19.84 5.61 3.21
N SER A 300 20.94 5.22 3.83
CA SER A 300 21.45 5.78 5.08
C SER A 300 20.95 7.21 5.25
N GLN A 301 20.13 7.44 6.28
CA GLN A 301 19.68 8.77 6.67
C GLN A 301 20.91 9.70 6.69
N ASN A 302 20.91 10.63 5.73
CA ASN A 302 21.69 11.86 5.64
C ASN A 302 23.09 11.95 5.01
N ASP A 303 23.91 10.92 4.78
CA ASP A 303 25.33 11.22 4.39
C ASP A 303 25.63 11.30 2.88
N LEU A 304 25.07 10.42 2.04
CA LEU A 304 25.60 10.30 0.66
C LEU A 304 25.08 11.37 -0.32
N SER A 305 23.95 12.01 -0.04
CA SER A 305 23.42 13.06 -0.93
C SER A 305 24.32 14.30 -0.91
N GLU A 306 24.87 14.64 0.25
CA GLU A 306 25.83 15.73 0.39
C GLU A 306 27.13 15.42 -0.36
N VAL A 307 27.58 14.17 -0.29
CA VAL A 307 28.75 13.68 -1.06
C VAL A 307 28.49 13.72 -2.57
N VAL A 308 27.30 13.29 -3.03
CA VAL A 308 26.91 13.41 -4.44
C VAL A 308 26.93 14.87 -4.87
N ASP A 309 26.33 15.78 -4.11
CA ASP A 309 26.29 17.20 -4.44
C ASP A 309 27.68 17.86 -4.38
N LEU A 310 28.54 17.44 -3.47
CA LEU A 310 29.95 17.82 -3.38
C LEU A 310 30.67 17.47 -4.69
N LEU A 311 30.48 16.26 -5.24
CA LEU A 311 31.12 15.82 -6.49
C LEU A 311 30.68 16.62 -7.73
N PHE A 312 29.58 17.37 -7.68
CA PHE A 312 29.16 18.31 -8.73
C PHE A 312 29.71 19.73 -8.56
N ARG A 313 30.45 20.02 -7.49
CA ARG A 313 31.13 21.31 -7.26
C ARG A 313 32.45 21.39 -8.07
N ASP A 314 33.18 22.49 -7.90
CA ASP A 314 34.47 22.68 -8.55
C ASP A 314 35.57 21.78 -7.94
N GLU A 315 36.63 21.52 -8.73
CA GLU A 315 37.75 20.64 -8.34
C GLU A 315 38.37 21.04 -6.98
N MET A 316 38.48 22.34 -6.69
CA MET A 316 39.09 22.85 -5.47
C MET A 316 38.23 22.54 -4.23
N THR A 317 36.91 22.70 -4.34
CA THR A 317 35.97 22.35 -3.27
C THR A 317 35.95 20.84 -2.99
N ILE A 318 36.01 20.00 -4.04
CA ILE A 318 36.06 18.53 -3.90
C ILE A 318 37.37 18.11 -3.21
N VAL A 319 38.50 18.68 -3.62
CA VAL A 319 39.82 18.40 -3.02
C VAL A 319 39.86 18.80 -1.54
N GLY A 320 39.12 19.84 -1.13
CA GLY A 320 38.99 20.25 0.27
C GLY A 320 38.26 19.25 1.17
N HIS A 321 37.53 18.29 0.60
CA HIS A 321 36.69 17.30 1.29
C HIS A 321 37.10 15.87 0.92
N ILE A 322 38.39 15.63 0.64
CA ILE A 322 38.90 14.30 0.27
C ILE A 322 38.71 13.28 1.41
N GLU A 323 38.78 13.70 2.67
CA GLU A 323 38.57 12.82 3.83
C GLU A 323 37.18 12.17 3.78
N ASP A 324 36.15 12.92 3.38
CA ASP A 324 34.78 12.41 3.23
C ASP A 324 34.71 11.31 2.16
N LEU A 325 35.43 11.48 1.03
CA LEU A 325 35.51 10.49 -0.04
C LEU A 325 36.31 9.24 0.36
N GLN A 326 37.31 9.40 1.24
CA GLN A 326 38.12 8.28 1.74
C GLN A 326 37.35 7.45 2.77
N ASN A 327 36.49 8.08 3.56
CA ASN A 327 35.69 7.43 4.60
C ASN A 327 34.53 6.58 4.05
N LEU A 328 34.13 6.76 2.79
CA LEU A 328 33.11 5.93 2.15
C LEU A 328 33.48 4.43 2.16
N THR A 329 32.53 3.57 2.50
CA THR A 329 32.66 2.13 2.28
C THR A 329 32.63 1.81 0.78
N SER A 330 33.05 0.60 0.39
CA SER A 330 33.02 0.18 -1.01
C SER A 330 31.61 0.21 -1.60
N GLN A 331 30.60 -0.22 -0.84
CA GLN A 331 29.19 -0.19 -1.28
C GLN A 331 28.67 1.24 -1.45
N GLU A 332 28.99 2.15 -0.54
CA GLU A 332 28.60 3.56 -0.65
C GLU A 332 29.31 4.25 -1.82
N SER A 333 30.57 3.89 -2.06
CA SER A 333 31.37 4.39 -3.19
C SER A 333 30.75 4.00 -4.54
N ASP A 334 30.30 2.74 -4.68
CA ASP A 334 29.56 2.26 -5.85
C ASP A 334 28.24 3.03 -6.05
N GLN A 335 27.46 3.20 -4.97
CA GLN A 335 26.19 3.93 -5.01
C GLN A 335 26.37 5.40 -5.42
N VAL A 336 27.32 6.11 -4.82
CA VAL A 336 27.63 7.51 -5.15
C VAL A 336 28.08 7.62 -6.60
N PHE A 337 28.94 6.70 -7.04
CA PHE A 337 29.42 6.65 -8.42
C PHE A 337 28.26 6.50 -9.42
N ASP A 338 27.37 5.53 -9.19
CA ASP A 338 26.23 5.25 -10.07
C ASP A 338 25.25 6.43 -10.15
N VAL A 339 24.95 7.07 -9.02
CA VAL A 339 24.07 8.25 -8.97
C VAL A 339 24.68 9.43 -9.74
N VAL A 340 25.99 9.69 -9.58
CA VAL A 340 26.68 10.77 -10.30
C VAL A 340 26.71 10.48 -11.81
N VAL A 341 27.03 9.25 -12.21
CA VAL A 341 27.01 8.83 -13.62
C VAL A 341 25.62 8.98 -14.21
N GLN A 342 24.58 8.51 -13.52
CA GLN A 342 23.19 8.64 -13.97
C GLN A 342 22.82 10.11 -14.18
N LYS A 343 23.09 10.99 -13.21
CA LYS A 343 22.83 12.44 -13.32
C LYS A 343 23.57 13.09 -14.49
N ILE A 344 24.79 12.64 -14.82
CA ILE A 344 25.55 13.13 -15.98
C ILE A 344 24.90 12.64 -17.29
N MET A 345 24.57 11.34 -17.37
CA MET A 345 23.99 10.72 -18.57
C MET A 345 22.59 11.26 -18.89
N GLU A 346 21.75 11.50 -17.88
CA GLU A 346 20.41 12.07 -18.04
C GLU A 346 20.43 13.47 -18.67
N ARG A 347 21.47 14.27 -18.41
CA ARG A 347 21.61 15.60 -19.02
C ARG A 347 21.92 15.53 -20.52
N GLY A 348 22.55 14.45 -20.98
CA GLY A 348 22.81 14.18 -22.41
C GLY A 348 23.69 15.20 -23.16
N GLN A 349 24.34 16.13 -22.46
CA GLN A 349 25.21 17.16 -23.03
C GLN A 349 26.69 16.80 -22.84
N PHE A 350 27.36 16.38 -23.91
CA PHE A 350 28.76 15.93 -23.89
C PHE A 350 29.68 16.74 -24.82
N ASP A 351 29.15 17.77 -25.48
CA ASP A 351 29.89 18.71 -26.32
C ASP A 351 30.91 19.52 -25.51
N THR A 352 30.57 19.80 -24.25
CA THR A 352 31.45 20.38 -23.23
C THR A 352 31.62 19.41 -22.07
N LYS A 353 32.61 19.64 -21.21
CA LYS A 353 32.89 18.78 -20.07
C LYS A 353 31.71 18.83 -19.07
N PRO A 354 31.00 17.71 -18.82
CA PRO A 354 29.89 17.71 -17.88
C PRO A 354 30.37 18.05 -16.46
N LYS A 355 29.56 18.82 -15.72
CA LYS A 355 29.73 18.95 -14.28
C LYS A 355 29.58 17.58 -13.62
N GLY A 356 30.44 17.25 -12.66
CA GLY A 356 30.50 15.92 -12.02
C GLY A 356 31.61 15.02 -12.56
N THR A 357 32.12 15.25 -13.77
CA THR A 357 33.23 14.45 -14.32
C THR A 357 34.51 14.56 -13.50
N ASP A 358 34.85 15.76 -13.02
CA ASP A 358 36.01 15.94 -12.12
C ASP A 358 35.81 15.23 -10.78
N GLY A 359 34.59 15.25 -10.25
CA GLY A 359 34.22 14.48 -9.07
C GLY A 359 34.43 12.98 -9.27
N LEU A 360 33.99 12.41 -10.39
CA LEU A 360 34.24 11.00 -10.70
C LEU A 360 35.73 10.67 -10.79
N ILE A 361 36.55 11.53 -11.40
CA ILE A 361 38.00 11.34 -11.48
C ILE A 361 38.63 11.33 -10.08
N ILE A 362 38.26 12.29 -9.21
CA ILE A 362 38.80 12.38 -7.85
C ILE A 362 38.32 11.22 -6.97
N LEU A 363 37.06 10.80 -7.11
CA LEU A 363 36.51 9.65 -6.40
C LEU A 363 37.28 8.38 -6.76
N VAL A 364 37.47 8.10 -8.05
CA VAL A 364 38.20 6.93 -8.54
C VAL A 364 39.69 6.99 -8.22
N GLN A 365 40.26 8.20 -8.12
CA GLN A 365 41.64 8.38 -7.66
C GLN A 365 41.81 7.92 -6.20
N ASN A 366 40.80 8.12 -5.33
CA ASN A 366 40.83 7.69 -3.93
C ASN A 366 40.29 6.25 -3.74
N LYS A 367 39.43 5.77 -4.64
CA LYS A 367 38.83 4.42 -4.63
C LYS A 367 39.15 3.66 -5.93
N PRO A 368 40.33 3.03 -6.03
CA PRO A 368 40.78 2.36 -7.25
C PRO A 368 39.87 1.24 -7.76
N GLU A 369 39.05 0.63 -6.89
CA GLU A 369 38.05 -0.38 -7.27
C GLU A 369 37.05 0.12 -8.32
N LEU A 370 36.75 1.43 -8.36
CA LEU A 370 35.80 2.04 -9.29
C LEU A 370 36.36 2.30 -10.70
N ARG A 371 37.64 2.00 -10.97
CA ARG A 371 38.28 2.26 -12.27
C ARG A 371 37.57 1.57 -13.43
N LYS A 372 37.11 0.34 -13.23
CA LYS A 372 36.36 -0.40 -14.25
C LYS A 372 35.03 0.29 -14.57
N SER A 373 34.32 0.75 -13.54
CA SER A 373 33.07 1.50 -13.68
C SER A 373 33.27 2.84 -14.40
N LEU A 374 34.37 3.54 -14.11
CA LEU A 374 34.75 4.78 -14.81
C LEU A 374 34.98 4.57 -16.31
N VAL A 375 35.68 3.51 -16.68
CA VAL A 375 35.92 3.20 -18.09
C VAL A 375 34.64 2.78 -18.80
N ASN A 376 33.78 1.98 -18.15
CA ASN A 376 32.47 1.62 -18.71
C ASN A 376 31.60 2.85 -18.95
N PHE A 377 31.62 3.82 -18.04
CA PHE A 377 30.96 5.11 -18.23
C PHE A 377 31.50 5.85 -19.46
N ILE A 378 32.83 5.93 -19.62
CA ILE A 378 33.44 6.58 -20.80
C ILE A 378 33.03 5.88 -22.09
N ASP A 379 33.04 4.53 -22.13
CA ASP A 379 32.64 3.77 -23.33
C ASP A 379 31.15 3.93 -23.68
N ALA A 380 30.31 4.22 -22.69
CA ALA A 380 28.88 4.47 -22.88
C ALA A 380 28.57 5.86 -23.50
N ILE A 381 29.50 6.81 -23.46
CA ILE A 381 29.29 8.16 -24.02
C ILE A 381 29.24 8.08 -25.56
N PRO A 382 28.20 8.59 -26.23
CA PRO A 382 28.09 8.54 -27.68
C PRO A 382 29.24 9.29 -28.39
N VAL A 383 30.02 8.56 -29.18
CA VAL A 383 31.18 9.11 -29.94
C VAL A 383 30.80 10.24 -30.89
N SER A 384 29.56 10.29 -31.35
CA SER A 384 29.05 11.31 -32.28
C SER A 384 28.85 12.69 -31.64
N ASN A 385 28.71 12.75 -30.31
CA ASN A 385 28.24 13.95 -29.60
C ASN A 385 29.22 14.42 -28.52
N VAL A 386 30.42 13.85 -28.47
CA VAL A 386 31.42 14.16 -27.45
C VAL A 386 32.39 15.25 -27.91
N GLY A 387 32.78 16.14 -26.99
CA GLY A 387 33.74 17.22 -27.17
C GLY A 387 35.20 16.83 -26.88
N VAL A 388 36.12 17.77 -27.12
CA VAL A 388 37.59 17.59 -26.95
C VAL A 388 38.02 17.36 -25.50
N TRP A 389 37.15 17.61 -24.52
CA TRP A 389 37.47 17.38 -23.12
C TRP A 389 37.72 15.89 -22.82
N ILE A 390 37.07 14.97 -23.56
CA ILE A 390 37.12 13.51 -23.31
C ILE A 390 38.50 12.89 -23.54
N ILE A 391 39.41 13.59 -24.23
CA ILE A 391 40.74 13.05 -24.54
C ILE A 391 41.80 13.41 -23.49
N HIS A 392 41.48 14.21 -22.47
CA HIS A 392 42.42 14.65 -21.43
C HIS A 392 41.87 14.42 -20.01
N GLY A 393 42.76 14.39 -19.02
CA GLY A 393 42.40 14.42 -17.59
C GLY A 393 42.23 13.07 -16.90
N TRP A 394 42.20 11.96 -17.65
CA TRP A 394 42.00 10.62 -17.08
C TRP A 394 43.21 10.02 -16.38
N ASP A 395 44.43 10.51 -16.65
CA ASP A 395 45.67 9.95 -16.11
C ASP A 395 45.71 9.96 -14.57
N LYS A 396 44.95 10.86 -13.92
CA LYS A 396 44.81 10.94 -12.45
C LYS A 396 44.05 9.75 -11.85
N ALA A 397 43.06 9.22 -12.57
CA ALA A 397 42.21 8.10 -12.11
C ALA A 397 42.62 6.76 -12.75
N ILE A 398 43.08 6.78 -14.00
CA ILE A 398 43.44 5.62 -14.82
C ILE A 398 44.90 5.79 -15.25
N SER A 399 45.82 5.25 -14.44
CA SER A 399 47.25 5.26 -14.75
C SER A 399 47.56 4.51 -16.05
N LYS A 400 48.70 4.81 -16.67
CA LYS A 400 49.15 4.23 -17.95
C LYS A 400 49.49 2.73 -17.85
N ASP A 401 49.74 2.23 -16.64
CA ASP A 401 50.14 0.84 -16.38
C ASP A 401 48.97 -0.08 -16.01
N CYS A 402 47.72 0.43 -15.99
CA CYS A 402 46.54 -0.34 -15.61
C CYS A 402 45.86 -1.03 -16.80
N GLU A 403 45.29 -2.21 -16.58
CA GLU A 403 44.60 -3.00 -17.62
C GLU A 403 43.39 -2.26 -18.21
N GLU A 404 42.68 -1.49 -17.38
CA GLU A 404 41.51 -0.69 -17.75
C GLU A 404 41.86 0.42 -18.77
N ARG A 405 43.14 0.80 -18.86
CA ARG A 405 43.64 1.74 -19.87
C ARG A 405 43.44 1.22 -21.29
N LYS A 406 43.44 -0.10 -21.49
CA LYS A 406 43.21 -0.72 -22.81
C LYS A 406 41.82 -0.37 -23.35
N THR A 407 40.81 -0.42 -22.50
CA THR A 407 39.43 -0.10 -22.88
C THR A 407 39.25 1.41 -23.14
N LEU A 408 39.91 2.27 -22.35
CA LEU A 408 39.96 3.71 -22.63
C LEU A 408 40.61 4.00 -24.01
N ASN A 409 41.71 3.32 -24.33
CA ASN A 409 42.38 3.45 -25.63
C ASN A 409 41.49 2.94 -26.77
N GLN A 410 40.75 1.85 -26.58
CA GLN A 410 39.76 1.36 -27.56
C GLN A 410 38.69 2.42 -27.84
N TYR A 411 38.21 3.13 -26.82
CA TYR A 411 37.29 4.24 -26.99
C TYR A 411 37.92 5.40 -27.77
N PHE A 412 39.17 5.76 -27.48
CA PHE A 412 39.90 6.76 -28.28
C PHE A 412 40.10 6.35 -29.74
N ASP A 413 40.30 5.07 -30.01
CA ASP A 413 40.36 4.56 -31.39
C ASP A 413 38.99 4.64 -32.09
N LYS A 414 37.88 4.37 -31.38
CA LYS A 414 36.52 4.62 -31.91
C LYS A 414 36.30 6.11 -32.24
N LEU A 415 36.87 7.04 -31.46
CA LEU A 415 36.78 8.47 -31.75
C LEU A 415 37.57 8.89 -33.00
N LYS A 416 38.67 8.21 -33.33
CA LYS A 416 39.44 8.50 -34.56
C LYS A 416 38.62 8.23 -35.83
N SER A 417 37.78 7.19 -35.83
CA SER A 417 36.94 6.83 -36.97
C SER A 417 35.56 7.52 -36.94
N SER A 418 34.94 7.63 -35.78
CA SER A 418 33.52 8.00 -35.64
C SER A 418 33.26 9.26 -34.79
N GLY A 419 34.30 9.91 -34.26
CA GLY A 419 34.19 11.16 -33.51
C GLY A 419 33.85 12.39 -34.36
N THR A 420 33.50 13.49 -33.68
CA THR A 420 33.30 14.80 -34.31
C THR A 420 34.58 15.30 -35.01
N SER A 421 34.44 16.16 -36.01
CA SER A 421 35.59 16.70 -36.78
C SER A 421 36.64 17.37 -35.90
N VAL A 422 36.20 18.06 -34.84
CA VAL A 422 37.06 18.75 -33.86
C VAL A 422 37.81 17.73 -32.99
N VAL A 423 37.15 16.69 -32.50
CA VAL A 423 37.78 15.62 -31.69
C VAL A 423 38.77 14.81 -32.51
N LYS A 424 38.44 14.48 -33.76
CA LYS A 424 39.36 13.82 -34.70
C LYS A 424 40.62 14.64 -34.96
N ALA A 425 40.48 15.96 -35.11
CA ALA A 425 41.61 16.85 -35.32
C ALA A 425 42.50 16.97 -34.07
N ALA A 426 41.90 16.98 -32.88
CA ALA A 426 42.63 17.00 -31.61
C ALA A 426 43.40 15.69 -31.36
N LEU A 427 42.79 14.54 -31.65
CA LEU A 427 43.43 13.21 -31.53
C LEU A 427 44.59 12.98 -32.50
N LYS A 428 44.69 13.74 -33.60
CA LYS A 428 45.84 13.69 -34.53
C LYS A 428 47.04 14.51 -34.03
N LYS A 429 46.84 15.41 -33.07
CA LYS A 429 47.87 16.27 -32.48
C LYS A 429 48.41 15.74 -31.15
N MET A 430 47.76 14.70 -30.62
CA MET A 430 48.10 13.98 -29.40
C MET A 430 48.93 12.74 -29.77
#